data_AF-A0A6L5XK55-F1
#
_entry.id   AF-A0A6L5XK55-F1
#
_cell.length_a   1.000
_cell.length_b   1.000
_cell.length_c   1.000
_cell.angle_alpha   90.00
_cell.angle_beta   90.00
_cell.angle_gamma   90.00
#
_symmetry.space_group_name_H-M   'P 1'
#
loop_
_entity.id
_entity.type
_entity.pdbx_description
1 polymer ?
#
loop_
_entity_poly.entity_id
_entity_poly.type
_entity_poly.pdbx_seq_one_letter_code
_entity_poly.pdbx_strand_id
1 'polypeptide(L)'
;MNDSQCMARLLASAVHDMRNVLAVIRESAGLAQDMAALAGDALPRGERLLAALSEVQNQILQGAALAEGMEFMSQAGGAENENAGPCDLARVCRVFCRMAARQARAAQMRLVSGENEEPVWAPAPPLEVLRSLLEVFDLCASVGGQVTLRFTAGRQQKAEGVIIEVLEGVNADLALSALTGSPLLNGLRPGWQAVLMPWRDAGGRFFLSLAARDAESQS
;
A
#
# COMPACT_ATOMS: atom_id res chain seq x y z
N MET A 1 11.64 -10.51 7.36
CA MET A 1 11.87 -9.05 7.46
C MET A 1 11.50 -8.59 8.86
N ASN A 2 12.21 -7.63 9.47
CA ASN A 2 11.79 -7.05 10.76
C ASN A 2 11.07 -5.69 10.56
N ASP A 3 10.49 -5.14 11.62
CA ASP A 3 9.62 -3.96 11.53
C ASP A 3 10.37 -2.71 11.11
N SER A 4 11.60 -2.53 11.62
CA SER A 4 12.48 -1.43 11.22
C SER A 4 12.82 -1.49 9.71
N GLN A 5 13.11 -2.68 9.17
CA GLN A 5 13.34 -2.87 7.73
C GLN A 5 12.08 -2.59 6.90
N CYS A 6 10.92 -3.06 7.35
CA CYS A 6 9.64 -2.77 6.68
C CYS A 6 9.39 -1.26 6.63
N MET A 7 9.53 -0.60 7.78
CA MET A 7 9.33 0.84 7.90
C MET A 7 10.31 1.63 7.03
N ALA A 8 11.61 1.29 7.10
CA ALA A 8 12.63 1.94 6.29
C ALA A 8 12.34 1.81 4.78
N ARG A 9 11.92 0.63 4.31
CA ARG A 9 11.60 0.41 2.88
C ARG A 9 10.41 1.24 2.41
N LEU A 10 9.31 1.22 3.17
CA LEU A 10 8.10 1.96 2.82
C LEU A 10 8.31 3.48 2.92
N LEU A 11 8.99 3.97 3.96
CA LEU A 11 9.33 5.39 4.09
C LEU A 11 10.29 5.87 3.00
N ALA A 12 11.34 5.10 2.68
CA ALA A 12 12.27 5.47 1.61
C ALA A 12 11.57 5.57 0.25
N SER A 13 10.64 4.65 -0.03
CA SER A 13 9.79 4.66 -1.21
C SER A 13 8.93 5.94 -1.27
N ALA A 14 8.24 6.27 -0.18
CA ALA A 14 7.37 7.44 -0.12
C ALA A 14 8.12 8.79 -0.12
N VAL A 15 9.25 8.90 0.57
CA VAL A 15 10.10 10.10 0.55
C VAL A 15 10.59 10.38 -0.88
N HIS A 16 10.92 9.32 -1.64
CA HIS A 16 11.27 9.49 -3.04
C HIS A 16 10.09 10.00 -3.87
N ASP A 17 8.89 9.43 -3.69
CA ASP A 17 7.70 9.92 -4.40
C ASP A 17 7.33 11.36 -4.01
N MET A 18 7.53 11.74 -2.75
CA MET A 18 7.35 13.12 -2.29
C MET A 18 8.35 14.09 -2.95
N ARG A 19 9.61 13.68 -3.15
CA ARG A 19 10.58 14.48 -3.91
C ARG A 19 10.15 14.66 -5.37
N ASN A 20 9.56 13.63 -5.98
CA ASN A 20 9.02 13.73 -7.34
C ASN A 20 7.84 14.71 -7.39
N VAL A 21 6.90 14.63 -6.44
CA VAL A 21 5.78 15.58 -6.30
C VAL A 21 6.29 17.02 -6.26
N LEU A 22 7.27 17.31 -5.40
CA LEU A 22 7.84 18.65 -5.26
C LEU A 22 8.55 19.12 -6.55
N ALA A 23 9.20 18.20 -7.27
CA ALA A 23 9.86 18.53 -8.54
C ALA A 23 8.83 18.91 -9.62
N VAL A 24 7.74 18.14 -9.77
CA VAL A 24 6.68 18.42 -10.75
C VAL A 24 5.93 19.71 -10.41
N ILE A 25 5.66 19.97 -9.12
CA ILE A 25 5.07 21.25 -8.68
C ILE A 25 5.97 22.41 -9.09
N ARG A 26 7.28 22.30 -8.83
CA ARG A 26 8.24 23.36 -9.18
C ARG A 26 8.29 23.61 -10.68
N GLU A 27 8.33 22.56 -11.49
CA GLU A 27 8.35 22.66 -12.96
C GLU A 27 7.05 23.27 -13.50
N SER A 28 5.89 22.76 -13.05
CA SER A 28 4.58 23.24 -13.50
C SER A 28 4.31 24.68 -13.07
N ALA A 29 4.77 25.08 -11.88
CA ALA A 29 4.70 26.46 -11.42
C ALA A 29 5.61 27.39 -12.23
N GLY A 30 6.82 26.96 -12.59
CA GLY A 30 7.72 27.71 -13.47
C GLY A 30 7.11 27.92 -14.87
N LEU A 31 6.54 26.87 -15.46
CA LEU A 31 5.82 26.96 -16.73
C LEU A 31 4.63 27.92 -16.64
N ALA A 32 3.85 27.87 -15.57
CA ALA A 32 2.74 28.80 -15.34
C ALA A 32 3.22 30.26 -15.22
N GLN A 33 4.35 30.49 -14.54
CA GLN A 33 4.97 31.81 -14.42
C GLN A 33 5.47 32.34 -15.77
N ASP A 34 6.16 31.51 -16.57
CA ASP A 34 6.62 31.88 -17.91
C ASP A 34 5.43 32.24 -18.82
N MET A 35 4.35 31.45 -18.75
CA MET A 35 3.12 31.71 -19.48
C MET A 35 2.45 33.03 -19.08
N ALA A 36 2.42 33.35 -17.79
CA ALA A 36 1.90 34.61 -17.28
C ALA A 36 2.80 35.80 -17.67
N ALA A 37 4.13 35.66 -17.61
CA ALA A 37 5.09 36.69 -17.97
C ALA A 37 5.06 37.04 -19.46
N LEU A 38 4.81 36.03 -20.32
CA LEU A 38 4.67 36.25 -21.75
C LEU A 38 3.31 36.86 -22.12
N ALA A 39 2.31 36.82 -21.24
CA ALA A 39 0.92 37.21 -21.50
C ALA A 39 0.75 38.74 -21.64
N GLY A 40 0.79 39.22 -22.90
CA GLY A 40 0.04 40.41 -23.32
C GLY A 40 -1.41 40.08 -23.70
N ASP A 41 -2.08 41.02 -24.39
CA ASP A 41 -3.55 41.15 -24.60
C ASP A 41 -4.28 40.04 -25.40
N ALA A 42 -3.70 38.85 -25.58
CA ALA A 42 -4.34 37.75 -26.30
C ALA A 42 -4.37 36.46 -25.47
N LEU A 43 -5.60 35.97 -25.27
CA LEU A 43 -6.02 34.86 -24.43
C LEU A 43 -5.87 33.40 -24.95
N PRO A 44 -5.08 33.00 -26.00
CA PRO A 44 -4.94 31.57 -26.35
C PRO A 44 -4.15 30.71 -25.32
N ARG A 45 -3.78 31.28 -24.17
CA ARG A 45 -2.92 30.67 -23.14
C ARG A 45 -3.66 30.12 -21.93
N GLY A 46 -4.99 30.32 -21.85
CA GLY A 46 -5.79 29.87 -20.71
C GLY A 46 -5.77 28.36 -20.50
N GLU A 47 -5.94 27.57 -21.56
CA GLU A 47 -6.01 26.10 -21.45
C GLU A 47 -4.72 25.46 -20.93
N ARG A 48 -3.56 25.93 -21.41
CA ARG A 48 -2.25 25.43 -20.97
C ARG A 48 -1.93 25.85 -19.53
N LEU A 49 -2.31 27.07 -19.14
CA LEU A 49 -2.18 27.52 -17.75
C LEU A 49 -3.09 26.70 -16.82
N LEU A 50 -4.33 26.44 -17.24
CA LEU A 50 -5.26 25.58 -16.51
C LEU A 50 -4.73 24.15 -16.39
N ALA A 51 -4.12 23.61 -17.44
CA ALA A 51 -3.48 22.30 -17.39
C ALA A 51 -2.30 22.27 -16.40
N ALA A 52 -1.42 23.29 -16.41
CA ALA A 52 -0.31 23.39 -15.47
C ALA A 52 -0.80 23.51 -14.02
N LEU A 53 -1.84 24.31 -13.76
CA LEU A 53 -2.44 24.44 -12.43
C LEU A 53 -3.14 23.15 -11.97
N SER A 54 -3.82 22.46 -12.88
CA SER A 54 -4.44 21.16 -12.59
C SER A 54 -3.38 20.11 -12.23
N GLU A 55 -2.24 20.10 -12.92
CA GLU A 55 -1.13 19.21 -12.59
C GLU A 55 -0.57 19.53 -11.20
N VAL A 56 -0.33 20.81 -10.88
CA VAL A 56 0.09 21.22 -9.53
C VAL A 56 -0.91 20.74 -8.47
N GLN A 57 -2.22 20.92 -8.70
CA GLN A 57 -3.25 20.48 -7.77
C GLN A 57 -3.21 18.95 -7.56
N ASN A 58 -3.09 18.18 -8.62
CA ASN A 58 -2.99 16.71 -8.54
C ASN A 58 -1.74 16.28 -7.74
N GLN A 59 -0.60 16.92 -7.98
CA GLN A 59 0.63 16.65 -7.24
C GLN A 59 0.53 17.04 -5.76
N ILE A 60 -0.15 18.15 -5.43
CA ILE A 60 -0.41 18.53 -4.03
C ILE A 60 -1.26 17.47 -3.33
N LEU A 61 -2.33 16.98 -3.97
CA LEU A 61 -3.18 15.93 -3.40
C LEU A 61 -2.39 14.62 -3.20
N GLN A 62 -1.54 14.25 -4.16
CA GLN A 62 -0.64 13.11 -4.01
C GLN A 62 0.35 13.29 -2.85
N GLY A 63 0.95 14.48 -2.73
CA GLY A 63 1.87 14.83 -1.64
C GLY A 63 1.21 14.77 -0.26
N ALA A 64 0.00 15.30 -0.13
CA ALA A 64 -0.80 15.21 1.10
C ALA A 64 -1.08 13.76 1.49
N ALA A 65 -1.49 12.92 0.52
CA ALA A 65 -1.74 11.50 0.76
C ALA A 65 -0.49 10.72 1.18
N LEU A 66 0.70 11.10 0.69
CA LEU A 66 1.98 10.53 1.12
C LEU A 66 2.36 10.99 2.53
N ALA A 67 2.13 12.26 2.86
CA ALA A 67 2.37 12.81 4.19
C ALA A 67 1.51 12.12 5.27
N GLU A 68 0.22 11.92 5.00
CA GLU A 68 -0.68 11.14 5.87
C GLU A 68 -0.20 9.70 6.07
N GLY A 69 0.33 9.07 5.02
CA GLY A 69 0.90 7.72 5.10
C GLY A 69 2.17 7.68 5.96
N MET A 70 3.06 8.66 5.83
CA MET A 70 4.25 8.80 6.67
C MET A 70 3.88 9.06 8.14
N GLU A 71 2.88 9.90 8.39
CA GLU A 71 2.35 10.14 9.74
C GLU A 71 1.80 8.85 10.36
N PHE A 72 0.98 8.11 9.60
CA PHE A 72 0.46 6.81 10.04
C PHE A 72 1.58 5.83 10.42
N MET A 73 2.64 5.76 9.61
CA MET A 73 3.79 4.90 9.90
C MET A 73 4.56 5.33 11.14
N SER A 74 4.71 6.63 11.37
CA SER A 74 5.33 7.19 12.59
C SER A 74 4.55 6.77 13.84
N GLN A 75 3.23 6.93 13.81
CA GLN A 75 2.35 6.52 14.92
C GLN A 75 2.38 5.00 15.15
N ALA A 76 2.43 4.22 14.06
CA ALA A 76 2.47 2.76 14.14
C ALA A 76 3.80 2.21 14.70
N GLY A 77 4.92 2.95 14.56
CA GLY A 77 6.25 2.57 15.04
C GLY A 77 6.64 3.08 16.42
N GLY A 78 5.73 3.74 17.15
CA GLY A 78 5.98 4.23 18.50
C GLY A 78 6.18 3.10 19.52
N ALA A 79 7.12 3.29 20.45
CA ALA A 79 7.60 2.29 21.41
C ALA A 79 6.61 1.89 22.54
N GLU A 80 5.37 2.38 22.52
CA GLU A 80 4.36 2.16 23.58
C GLU A 80 3.12 1.39 23.10
N ASN A 81 3.29 0.49 22.12
CA ASN A 81 2.16 -0.22 21.52
C ASN A 81 1.95 -1.63 22.09
N GLU A 82 2.25 -1.83 23.38
CA GLU A 82 1.81 -3.05 24.12
C GLU A 82 0.27 -3.19 24.13
N ASN A 83 -0.44 -2.09 23.82
CA ASN A 83 -1.87 -2.04 23.52
C ASN A 83 -2.13 -1.39 22.15
N ALA A 84 -1.42 -1.80 21.09
CA ALA A 84 -1.80 -1.43 19.73
C ALA A 84 -3.25 -1.87 19.51
N GLY A 85 -4.18 -0.93 19.69
CA GLY A 85 -5.61 -1.18 19.56
C GLY A 85 -5.94 -1.75 18.19
N PRO A 86 -7.17 -2.25 17.99
CA PRO A 86 -7.55 -2.82 16.72
C PRO A 86 -7.24 -1.82 15.59
N CYS A 87 -6.62 -2.30 14.50
CA CYS A 87 -6.29 -1.45 13.36
C CYS A 87 -7.38 -1.53 12.28
N ASP A 88 -7.70 -0.39 11.67
CA ASP A 88 -8.55 -0.36 10.47
C ASP A 88 -7.76 -0.90 9.28
N LEU A 89 -8.07 -2.12 8.87
CA LEU A 89 -7.42 -2.80 7.76
C LEU A 89 -7.63 -2.08 6.43
N ALA A 90 -8.75 -1.38 6.23
CA ALA A 90 -8.99 -0.63 4.99
C ALA A 90 -8.01 0.55 4.91
N ARG A 91 -7.77 1.25 6.02
CA ARG A 91 -6.73 2.29 6.10
C ARG A 91 -5.34 1.72 5.86
N VAL A 92 -5.01 0.57 6.46
CA VAL A 92 -3.70 -0.08 6.26
C VAL A 92 -3.48 -0.45 4.79
N CYS A 93 -4.48 -1.04 4.11
CA CYS A 93 -4.38 -1.37 2.69
C CYS A 93 -4.15 -0.14 1.81
N ARG A 94 -4.86 0.96 2.08
CA ARG A 94 -4.68 2.25 1.37
C ARG A 94 -3.28 2.80 1.57
N VAL A 95 -2.81 2.85 2.82
CA VAL A 95 -1.46 3.34 3.15
C VAL A 95 -0.41 2.45 2.48
N PHE A 96 -0.54 1.13 2.58
CA PHE A 96 0.39 0.19 1.93
C PHE A 96 0.50 0.43 0.43
N CYS A 97 -0.63 0.46 -0.29
CA CYS A 97 -0.62 0.64 -1.75
C CYS A 97 0.04 1.96 -2.17
N ARG A 98 -0.19 3.03 -1.41
CA ARG A 98 0.42 4.35 -1.66
C ARG A 98 1.92 4.33 -1.38
N MET A 99 2.32 3.85 -0.20
CA MET A 99 3.72 3.88 0.25
C MET A 99 4.61 2.92 -0.57
N ALA A 100 4.06 1.79 -1.02
CA ALA A 100 4.77 0.81 -1.85
C ALA A 100 4.68 1.08 -3.36
N ALA A 101 3.94 2.11 -3.80
CA ALA A 101 3.66 2.36 -5.22
C ALA A 101 4.91 2.47 -6.09
N ARG A 102 5.98 3.12 -5.59
CA ARG A 102 7.27 3.19 -6.31
C ARG A 102 7.94 1.83 -6.43
N GLN A 103 7.98 1.05 -5.34
CA GLN A 103 8.54 -0.31 -5.35
C GLN A 103 7.76 -1.20 -6.33
N ALA A 104 6.43 -1.07 -6.36
CA ALA A 104 5.58 -1.76 -7.31
C ALA A 104 5.91 -1.38 -8.75
N ARG A 105 6.01 -0.08 -9.07
CA ARG A 105 6.43 0.38 -10.40
C ARG A 105 7.79 -0.16 -10.82
N ALA A 106 8.76 -0.20 -9.89
CA ALA A 106 10.08 -0.77 -10.15
C ALA A 106 10.05 -2.27 -10.46
N ALA A 107 9.09 -3.00 -9.87
CA ALA A 107 8.81 -4.41 -10.16
C ALA A 107 7.82 -4.62 -11.32
N GLN A 108 7.45 -3.55 -12.05
CA GLN A 108 6.40 -3.54 -13.08
C GLN A 108 5.03 -4.06 -12.58
N MET A 109 4.78 -3.93 -11.28
CA MET A 109 3.52 -4.30 -10.62
C MET A 109 2.64 -3.09 -10.39
N ARG A 110 1.34 -3.32 -10.22
CA ARG A 110 0.37 -2.33 -9.76
C ARG A 110 -0.28 -2.81 -8.48
N LEU A 111 -0.37 -1.93 -7.48
CA LEU A 111 -1.08 -2.21 -6.23
C LEU A 111 -2.34 -1.36 -6.18
N VAL A 112 -3.46 -1.98 -5.85
CA VAL A 112 -4.77 -1.33 -5.75
C VAL A 112 -5.36 -1.63 -4.38
N SER A 113 -5.83 -0.59 -3.69
CA SER A 113 -6.66 -0.81 -2.50
C SER A 113 -8.09 -1.02 -2.94
N GLY A 114 -8.74 -2.09 -2.48
CA GLY A 114 -10.17 -2.27 -2.64
C GLY A 114 -10.97 -1.28 -1.79
N GLU A 115 -12.20 -1.03 -2.22
CA GLU A 115 -13.18 -0.26 -1.46
C GLU A 115 -13.84 -1.15 -0.39
N ASN A 116 -14.29 -0.52 0.69
CA ASN A 116 -15.03 -1.18 1.75
C ASN A 116 -16.10 -0.23 2.26
N GLU A 117 -17.34 -0.69 2.36
CA GLU A 117 -18.45 0.11 2.87
C GLU A 117 -18.33 0.30 4.39
N GLU A 118 -17.81 -0.71 5.09
CA GLU A 118 -17.60 -0.68 6.53
C GLU A 118 -16.12 -0.90 6.91
N PRO A 119 -15.62 -0.24 7.97
CA PRO A 119 -14.29 -0.50 8.47
C PRO A 119 -14.17 -1.94 9.04
N VAL A 120 -13.09 -2.63 8.66
CA VAL A 120 -12.74 -3.94 9.19
C VAL A 120 -11.61 -3.76 10.19
N TRP A 121 -11.95 -3.94 11.47
CA TRP A 121 -11.04 -3.78 12.60
C TRP A 121 -10.40 -5.13 12.94
N ALA A 122 -9.07 -5.21 12.91
CA ALA A 122 -8.35 -6.43 13.30
C ALA A 122 -7.52 -6.22 14.57
N PRO A 123 -7.42 -7.21 15.46
CA PRO A 123 -6.63 -7.15 16.69
C PRO A 123 -5.13 -7.36 16.42
N ALA A 124 -4.60 -6.71 15.37
CA ALA A 124 -3.21 -6.84 14.95
C ALA A 124 -2.55 -5.44 14.88
N PRO A 125 -1.27 -5.30 15.26
CA PRO A 125 -0.57 -4.03 15.13
C PRO A 125 -0.45 -3.59 13.66
N PRO A 126 -0.57 -2.29 13.32
CA PRO A 126 -0.54 -1.85 11.93
C PRO A 126 0.77 -2.16 11.17
N LEU A 127 1.94 -2.00 11.81
CA LEU A 127 3.24 -2.29 11.18
C LEU A 127 3.38 -3.77 10.79
N GLU A 128 2.79 -4.60 11.62
CA GLU A 128 2.81 -6.04 11.49
C GLU A 128 1.97 -6.49 10.28
N VAL A 129 0.80 -5.88 10.10
CA VAL A 129 -0.01 -6.02 8.87
C VAL A 129 0.73 -5.48 7.64
N LEU A 130 1.29 -4.26 7.71
CA LEU A 130 2.07 -3.67 6.61
C LEU A 130 3.23 -4.59 6.17
N ARG A 131 3.90 -5.22 7.12
CA ARG A 131 4.97 -6.18 6.86
C ARG A 131 4.45 -7.43 6.16
N SER A 132 3.31 -8.00 6.58
CA SER A 132 2.70 -9.14 5.88
C SER A 132 2.28 -8.80 4.45
N LEU A 133 1.75 -7.58 4.22
CA LEU A 133 1.44 -7.11 2.86
C LEU A 133 2.72 -6.93 2.01
N LEU A 134 3.81 -6.45 2.61
CA LEU A 134 5.10 -6.32 1.93
C LEU A 134 5.72 -7.69 1.61
N GLU A 135 5.55 -8.69 2.47
CA GLU A 135 5.96 -10.08 2.22
C GLU A 135 5.18 -10.70 1.03
N VAL A 136 3.86 -10.46 0.93
CA VAL A 136 3.05 -10.84 -0.24
C VAL A 136 3.55 -10.15 -1.51
N PHE A 137 3.85 -8.86 -1.42
CA PHE A 137 4.44 -8.10 -2.53
C PHE A 137 5.78 -8.70 -2.98
N ASP A 138 6.69 -8.94 -2.04
CA ASP A 138 8.02 -9.49 -2.33
C ASP A 138 7.94 -10.88 -2.98
N LEU A 139 6.98 -11.70 -2.56
CA LEU A 139 6.73 -13.02 -3.16
C LEU A 139 6.31 -12.89 -4.63
N CYS A 140 5.36 -12.00 -4.93
CA CYS A 140 4.93 -11.76 -6.31
C CYS A 140 6.04 -11.11 -7.17
N ALA A 141 6.84 -10.22 -6.58
CA ALA A 141 8.00 -9.63 -7.26
C ALA A 141 9.08 -10.67 -7.55
N SER A 142 9.28 -11.66 -6.67
CA SER A 142 10.31 -12.69 -6.79
C SER A 142 10.12 -13.62 -7.99
N VAL A 143 8.87 -13.76 -8.46
CA VAL A 143 8.52 -14.56 -9.64
C VAL A 143 8.39 -13.73 -10.93
N GLY A 144 8.91 -12.51 -10.93
CA GLY A 144 9.00 -11.66 -12.12
C GLY A 144 8.05 -10.45 -12.13
N GLY A 145 7.25 -10.23 -11.08
CA GLY A 145 6.35 -9.06 -11.01
C GLY A 145 5.34 -9.04 -12.16
N GLN A 146 5.12 -7.88 -12.79
CA GLN A 146 4.18 -7.74 -13.94
C GLN A 146 2.74 -8.21 -13.66
N VAL A 147 2.27 -7.95 -12.44
CA VAL A 147 0.92 -8.29 -11.99
C VAL A 147 0.26 -7.11 -11.28
N THR A 148 -1.07 -7.06 -11.36
CA THR A 148 -1.90 -6.16 -10.57
C THR A 148 -2.44 -6.91 -9.35
N LEU A 149 -2.08 -6.45 -8.16
CA LEU A 149 -2.59 -6.97 -6.89
C LEU A 149 -3.63 -6.01 -6.31
N ARG A 150 -4.78 -6.55 -5.88
CA ARG A 150 -5.75 -5.82 -5.07
C ARG A 150 -5.70 -6.30 -3.63
N PHE A 151 -5.66 -5.35 -2.70
CA PHE A 151 -5.76 -5.59 -1.26
C PHE A 151 -7.06 -4.98 -0.74
N THR A 152 -7.97 -5.82 -0.28
CA THR A 152 -9.28 -5.40 0.22
C THR A 152 -9.42 -5.91 1.64
N ALA A 153 -9.71 -5.04 2.59
CA ALA A 153 -10.02 -5.50 3.94
C ALA A 153 -11.29 -6.36 3.91
N GLY A 154 -11.36 -7.41 4.73
CA GLY A 154 -12.48 -8.34 4.66
C GLY A 154 -12.58 -9.26 5.86
N ARG A 155 -13.66 -10.02 5.89
CA ARG A 155 -13.90 -11.04 6.90
C ARG A 155 -14.13 -12.38 6.22
N GLN A 156 -13.57 -13.44 6.78
CA GLN A 156 -13.88 -14.81 6.40
C GLN A 156 -14.35 -15.57 7.64
N GLN A 157 -15.62 -15.97 7.64
CA GLN A 157 -16.29 -16.53 8.82
C GLN A 157 -16.21 -15.59 10.04
N LYS A 158 -15.38 -15.91 11.03
CA LYS A 158 -15.16 -15.11 12.24
C LYS A 158 -13.78 -14.43 12.27
N ALA A 159 -12.96 -14.59 11.23
CA ALA A 159 -11.62 -14.02 11.18
C ALA A 159 -11.62 -12.73 10.35
N GLU A 160 -11.00 -11.68 10.89
CA GLU A 160 -10.67 -10.46 10.17
C GLU A 160 -9.34 -10.62 9.43
N GLY A 161 -9.26 -9.98 8.25
CA GLY A 161 -8.09 -10.13 7.41
C GLY A 161 -8.13 -9.28 6.15
N VAL A 162 -7.18 -9.54 5.26
CA VAL A 162 -7.08 -8.88 3.97
C VAL A 162 -7.30 -9.90 2.87
N ILE A 163 -8.27 -9.63 2.00
CA ILE A 163 -8.49 -10.35 0.75
C ILE A 163 -7.48 -9.82 -0.26
N ILE A 164 -6.68 -10.72 -0.81
CA ILE A 164 -5.66 -10.44 -1.82
C ILE A 164 -6.12 -11.06 -3.12
N GLU A 165 -6.27 -10.24 -4.16
CA GLU A 165 -6.66 -10.71 -5.49
C GLU A 165 -5.52 -10.45 -6.49
N VAL A 166 -5.17 -11.45 -7.28
CA VAL A 166 -4.35 -11.27 -8.48
C VAL A 166 -5.31 -11.00 -9.64
N LEU A 167 -5.36 -9.75 -10.13
CA LEU A 167 -6.37 -9.35 -11.10
C LEU A 167 -6.00 -9.70 -12.54
N GLU A 168 -4.79 -9.31 -12.93
CA GLU A 168 -4.29 -9.41 -14.30
C GLU A 168 -2.76 -9.28 -14.29
N GLY A 169 -2.11 -9.75 -15.36
CA GLY A 169 -0.67 -9.64 -15.52
C GLY A 169 -0.07 -10.81 -16.29
N VAL A 170 1.09 -10.57 -16.91
CA VAL A 170 1.81 -11.59 -17.69
C VAL A 170 2.22 -12.77 -16.79
N ASN A 171 2.61 -12.48 -15.54
CA ASN A 171 3.02 -13.49 -14.58
C ASN A 171 1.93 -13.83 -13.55
N ALA A 172 0.65 -13.62 -13.88
CA ALA A 172 -0.45 -13.89 -12.94
C ALA A 172 -0.43 -15.33 -12.42
N ASP A 173 -0.27 -16.32 -13.30
CA ASP A 173 -0.22 -17.75 -12.91
C ASP A 173 0.98 -18.08 -12.03
N LEU A 174 2.14 -17.45 -12.30
CA LEU A 174 3.34 -17.61 -11.48
C LEU A 174 3.15 -16.98 -10.09
N ALA A 175 2.53 -15.80 -10.01
CA ALA A 175 2.18 -15.15 -8.75
C ALA A 175 1.17 -15.98 -7.94
N LEU A 176 0.13 -16.52 -8.58
CA LEU A 176 -0.84 -17.43 -7.96
C LEU A 176 -0.17 -18.69 -7.42
N SER A 177 0.72 -19.29 -8.21
CA SER A 177 1.49 -20.48 -7.81
C SER A 177 2.39 -20.18 -6.60
N ALA A 178 3.07 -19.03 -6.61
CA ALA A 178 3.91 -18.58 -5.50
C ALA A 178 3.08 -18.37 -4.23
N LEU A 179 1.94 -17.67 -4.32
CA LEU A 179 1.05 -17.41 -3.19
C LEU A 179 0.45 -18.69 -2.60
N THR A 180 0.14 -19.67 -3.44
CA THR A 180 -0.42 -20.97 -3.01
C THR A 180 0.64 -21.84 -2.33
N GLY A 181 1.88 -21.84 -2.83
CA GLY A 181 2.96 -22.71 -2.36
C GLY A 181 3.79 -22.15 -1.22
N SER A 182 3.49 -20.95 -0.70
CA SER A 182 4.40 -20.24 0.20
C SER A 182 4.05 -20.43 1.69
N PRO A 183 4.85 -21.20 2.45
CA PRO A 183 4.75 -21.25 3.91
C PRO A 183 5.26 -19.96 4.59
N LEU A 184 5.87 -19.03 3.83
CA LEU A 184 6.57 -17.86 4.38
C LEU A 184 5.66 -16.89 5.13
N LEU A 185 4.36 -16.87 4.84
CA LEU A 185 3.41 -16.00 5.51
C LEU A 185 2.92 -16.56 6.85
N ASN A 186 3.28 -17.81 7.21
CA ASN A 186 3.03 -18.43 8.52
C ASN A 186 4.09 -18.06 9.56
N GLY A 187 4.72 -16.89 9.44
CA GLY A 187 5.75 -16.45 10.36
C GLY A 187 5.18 -16.23 11.76
N LEU A 188 5.61 -17.06 12.72
CA LEU A 188 5.29 -16.91 14.14
C LEU A 188 5.79 -15.53 14.61
N ARG A 189 4.88 -14.68 15.07
CA ARG A 189 5.23 -13.38 15.68
C ARG A 189 4.79 -13.36 17.14
N PRO A 190 5.44 -12.56 18.01
CA PRO A 190 5.02 -12.44 19.40
C PRO A 190 3.57 -11.93 19.47
N GLY A 191 2.66 -12.70 20.08
CA GLY A 191 1.28 -12.29 20.37
C GLY A 191 0.25 -12.43 19.23
N TRP A 192 0.66 -12.62 17.97
CA TRP A 192 -0.28 -12.69 16.84
C TRP A 192 0.27 -13.52 15.67
N GLN A 193 -0.62 -13.92 14.76
CA GLN A 193 -0.32 -14.77 13.60
C GLN A 193 -0.96 -14.23 12.32
N ALA A 194 -0.16 -14.15 11.26
CA ALA A 194 -0.64 -14.01 9.89
C ALA A 194 -0.71 -15.39 9.24
N VAL A 195 -1.77 -15.69 8.49
CA VAL A 195 -1.86 -16.91 7.68
C VAL A 195 -2.46 -16.54 6.33
N LEU A 196 -1.72 -16.80 5.25
CA LEU A 196 -2.27 -16.68 3.90
C LEU A 196 -2.86 -18.02 3.49
N MET A 197 -4.14 -18.02 3.09
CA MET A 197 -4.83 -19.19 2.60
C MET A 197 -5.53 -18.92 1.28
N PRO A 198 -5.61 -19.91 0.37
CA PRO A 198 -6.43 -19.79 -0.83
C PRO A 198 -7.89 -19.54 -0.45
N TRP A 199 -8.54 -18.59 -1.14
CA TRP A 199 -9.99 -18.46 -1.05
C TRP A 199 -10.62 -19.68 -1.73
N ARG A 200 -11.72 -20.20 -1.17
CA ARG A 200 -12.30 -21.49 -1.58
C ARG A 200 -12.78 -21.58 -3.03
N ASP A 201 -12.75 -20.47 -3.78
CA ASP A 201 -13.15 -20.41 -5.19
C ASP A 201 -11.94 -20.16 -6.10
N ALA A 202 -11.95 -20.77 -7.29
CA ALA A 202 -10.87 -20.84 -8.28
C ALA A 202 -10.46 -19.50 -8.95
N GLY A 203 -10.71 -18.35 -8.32
CA GLY A 203 -10.60 -17.03 -8.92
C GLY A 203 -9.33 -16.23 -8.59
N GLY A 204 -8.25 -16.89 -8.18
CA GLY A 204 -6.98 -16.19 -7.89
C GLY A 204 -7.03 -15.26 -6.68
N ARG A 205 -7.84 -15.62 -5.67
CA ARG A 205 -8.02 -14.87 -4.43
C ARG A 205 -7.41 -15.62 -3.25
N PHE A 206 -6.88 -14.87 -2.31
CA PHE A 206 -6.33 -15.36 -1.05
C PHE A 206 -6.89 -14.56 0.11
N PHE A 207 -7.00 -15.20 1.27
CA PHE A 207 -7.30 -14.54 2.53
C PHE A 207 -6.06 -14.52 3.40
N LEU A 208 -5.59 -13.33 3.75
CA LEU A 208 -4.59 -13.13 4.78
C LEU A 208 -5.32 -12.93 6.11
N SER A 209 -5.46 -14.01 6.88
CA SER A 209 -6.03 -13.99 8.23
C SER A 209 -5.06 -13.31 9.19
N LEU A 210 -5.57 -12.44 10.06
CA LEU A 210 -4.81 -11.70 11.07
C LEU A 210 -5.42 -11.96 12.45
N ALA A 211 -4.89 -12.94 13.17
CA ALA A 211 -5.47 -13.37 14.45
C ALA A 211 -4.48 -13.16 15.61
N ALA A 212 -4.97 -12.75 16.77
CA ALA A 212 -4.21 -12.84 18.02
C ALA A 212 -3.94 -14.32 18.33
N ARG A 213 -2.79 -14.64 18.92
CA ARG A 213 -2.55 -15.99 19.45
C ARG A 213 -3.16 -16.06 20.84
N ASP A 214 -4.11 -16.98 21.02
CA ASP A 214 -4.59 -17.34 22.36
C ASP A 214 -3.40 -17.85 23.19
N ALA A 215 -3.25 -17.31 24.40
CA ALA A 215 -2.19 -17.69 25.34
C ALA A 215 -2.27 -19.16 25.81
N GLU A 216 -3.29 -19.92 25.39
CA GLU A 216 -3.59 -21.27 25.90
C GLU A 216 -2.93 -22.44 25.16
N SER A 217 -1.99 -22.21 24.24
CA SER A 217 -1.29 -23.30 23.53
C SER A 217 0.18 -23.49 23.95
N GLN A 218 0.54 -23.07 25.16
CA GLN A 218 1.81 -23.40 25.80
C GLN A 218 1.55 -24.06 27.16
N SER A 219 1.16 -25.33 27.13
CA SER A 219 1.21 -26.25 28.28
C SER A 219 1.72 -27.61 27.83
#